data_AF-A0A9E3CJ04-F1
#
_entry.id   AF-A0A9E3CJ04-F1
#
_cell.length_a   1.000
_cell.length_b   1.000
_cell.length_c   1.000
_cell.angle_alpha   90.00
_cell.angle_beta   90.00
_cell.angle_gamma   90.00
#
_symmetry.space_group_name_H-M   'P 1'
#
loop_
_entity.id
_entity.type
_entity.pdbx_description
1 polymer ?
#
loop_
_entity_poly.entity_id
_entity_poly.type
_entity_poly.pdbx_seq_one_letter_code
_entity_poly.pdbx_strand_id
1 'polypeptide(L)'
;MSDVRCRACGATVPSGAQWCSLCFADLRAPEPVRAPEPVREAVTVPAAAVTEPLARLSQPAPTQAPPASAASALDPPAALASAAATAPMGSPKQASWPCPRCGAQVPLELDACTDCGASFLAGATARTSTKLPVVGDIGRMSQGQRLMMGVGAAVVIMMVFFVVVEIASHVF
;
A
#
# COMPACT_ATOMS: atom_id res chain seq x y z
N MET A 1 28.93 2.01 -18.98
CA MET A 1 27.92 2.12 -17.92
C MET A 1 28.67 1.94 -16.62
N SER A 2 28.62 2.92 -15.71
CA SER A 2 29.34 2.83 -14.44
C SER A 2 28.45 2.17 -13.40
N ASP A 3 28.98 1.16 -12.71
CA ASP A 3 28.29 0.53 -11.59
C ASP A 3 28.84 1.07 -10.26
N VAL A 4 27.98 1.12 -9.25
CA VAL A 4 28.32 1.51 -7.87
C VAL A 4 27.95 0.37 -6.91
N ARG A 5 28.65 0.29 -5.78
CA ARG A 5 28.34 -0.69 -4.73
C ARG A 5 27.36 -0.07 -3.72
N CYS A 6 26.28 -0.77 -3.41
CA CYS A 6 25.36 -0.37 -2.36
C CYS A 6 26.06 -0.40 -0.99
N ARG A 7 26.01 0.71 -0.25
CA ARG A 7 26.65 0.82 1.08
C ARG A 7 25.97 -0.03 2.17
N ALA A 8 24.71 -0.39 1.98
CA ALA A 8 23.95 -1.18 2.96
C ALA A 8 24.21 -2.69 2.87
N CYS A 9 24.29 -3.25 1.65
CA CYS A 9 24.41 -4.70 1.45
C CYS A 9 25.57 -5.15 0.54
N GLY A 10 26.30 -4.23 -0.10
CA GLY A 10 27.43 -4.55 -0.98
C GLY A 10 27.07 -4.99 -2.41
N ALA A 11 25.80 -5.04 -2.78
CA ALA A 11 25.35 -5.38 -4.13
C ALA A 11 25.83 -4.36 -5.17
N THR A 12 26.10 -4.82 -6.39
CA THR A 12 26.43 -3.97 -7.55
C THR A 12 25.14 -3.40 -8.14
N VAL A 13 25.06 -2.08 -8.31
CA VAL A 13 23.87 -1.34 -8.75
C VAL A 13 24.26 -0.31 -9.82
N PRO A 14 23.44 -0.07 -10.87
CA PRO A 14 23.71 0.97 -11.85
C PRO A 14 23.83 2.36 -11.20
N SER A 15 24.76 3.20 -11.65
CA SER A 15 25.05 4.51 -11.04
C SER A 15 23.90 5.54 -11.06
N GLY A 16 22.79 5.26 -11.74
CA GLY A 16 21.58 6.11 -11.78
C GLY A 16 20.39 5.58 -10.96
N ALA A 17 20.54 4.42 -10.30
CA ALA A 17 19.45 3.83 -9.54
C ALA A 17 19.12 4.66 -8.30
N GLN A 18 17.83 4.92 -8.07
CA GLN A 18 17.35 5.64 -6.89
C GLN A 18 17.30 4.73 -5.65
N TRP A 19 17.24 3.40 -5.83
CA TRP A 19 17.22 2.40 -4.77
C TRP A 19 17.97 1.13 -5.17
N CYS A 20 18.42 0.34 -4.18
CA CYS A 20 18.98 -0.98 -4.40
C CYS A 20 17.88 -2.02 -4.62
N SER A 21 17.92 -2.81 -5.70
CA SER A 21 16.91 -3.86 -5.97
C SER A 21 16.96 -5.04 -5.00
N LEU A 22 18.07 -5.22 -4.26
CA LEU A 22 18.26 -6.37 -3.37
C LEU A 22 17.82 -6.09 -1.93
N CYS A 23 18.19 -4.91 -1.40
CA CYS A 23 17.89 -4.54 -0.01
C CYS A 23 16.94 -3.35 0.12
N PHE A 24 16.49 -2.77 -1.00
CA PHE A 24 15.61 -1.59 -1.06
C PHE A 24 16.14 -0.34 -0.34
N ALA A 25 17.43 -0.29 -0.03
CA ALA A 25 18.06 0.91 0.51
C ALA A 25 18.00 2.06 -0.50
N ASP A 26 17.68 3.26 -0.01
CA ASP A 26 17.69 4.49 -0.79
C ASP A 26 19.14 4.87 -1.13
N LEU A 27 19.41 5.12 -2.41
CA LEU A 27 20.74 5.48 -2.91
C LEU A 27 20.81 6.93 -3.38
N ARG A 28 19.74 7.70 -3.21
CA ARG A 28 19.73 9.12 -3.54
C ARG A 28 20.81 9.84 -2.76
N ALA A 29 21.58 10.68 -3.45
CA ALA A 29 22.45 11.62 -2.77
C ALA A 29 21.57 12.47 -1.84
N PRO A 30 21.92 12.64 -0.55
CA PRO A 30 21.18 13.54 0.32
C PRO A 30 21.11 14.90 -0.37
N GLU A 31 19.89 15.42 -0.53
CA GLU A 31 19.70 16.73 -1.14
C GLU A 31 20.57 17.71 -0.36
N PRO A 32 21.38 18.55 -1.04
CA PRO A 32 22.18 19.54 -0.35
C PRO A 32 21.21 20.36 0.49
N VAL A 33 21.35 20.26 1.81
CA VAL A 33 20.57 21.10 2.73
C VAL A 33 20.93 22.52 2.32
N ARG A 34 20.01 23.20 1.62
CA ARG A 34 20.19 24.62 1.33
C ARG A 34 20.31 25.28 2.68
N ALA A 35 21.45 25.94 2.89
CA ALA A 35 21.59 26.84 4.02
C ALA A 35 20.34 27.73 4.03
N PRO A 36 19.65 27.87 5.18
CA PRO A 36 18.46 28.69 5.25
C PRO A 36 18.82 30.05 4.67
N GLU A 37 18.17 30.41 3.57
CA GLU A 37 18.31 31.72 2.99
C GLU A 37 17.93 32.71 4.10
N PRO A 38 18.75 33.72 4.42
CA PRO A 38 18.47 34.64 5.50
C PRO A 38 17.08 35.20 5.29
N VAL A 39 16.17 34.88 6.22
CA VAL A 39 14.79 35.33 6.20
C VAL A 39 14.82 36.86 6.17
N ARG A 40 14.61 37.44 4.99
CA ARG A 40 14.29 38.86 4.90
C ARG A 40 12.93 39.02 5.55
N GLU A 41 12.97 39.66 6.71
CA GLU A 41 11.85 40.06 7.55
C GLU A 41 10.82 40.81 6.70
N ALA A 42 9.81 40.09 6.22
CA ALA A 42 8.71 40.63 5.47
C ALA A 42 7.63 41.10 6.44
N VAL A 43 7.56 42.43 6.60
CA VAL A 43 6.35 43.26 6.74
C VAL A 43 5.16 42.62 7.47
N THR A 44 4.93 43.10 8.68
CA THR A 44 3.67 43.03 9.42
C THR A 44 2.46 43.37 8.54
N VAL A 45 1.64 42.37 8.23
CA VAL A 45 0.28 42.57 7.72
C VAL A 45 -0.66 42.68 8.94
N PRO A 46 -1.51 43.72 9.03
CA PRO A 46 -2.42 43.89 10.15
C PRO A 46 -3.51 42.82 10.17
N ALA A 47 -3.79 42.36 11.39
CA ALA A 47 -4.86 41.44 11.74
C ALA A 47 -6.24 42.04 11.40
N ALA A 48 -6.87 41.51 10.35
CA ALA A 48 -8.28 41.74 10.07
C ALA A 48 -9.04 40.40 10.20
N ALA A 49 -9.85 40.36 11.26
CA ALA A 49 -10.99 39.50 11.55
C ALA A 49 -11.35 38.43 10.49
N VAL A 50 -11.21 37.16 10.88
CA VAL A 50 -11.96 36.06 10.27
C VAL A 50 -12.90 35.51 11.32
N THR A 51 -14.15 35.96 11.22
CA THR A 51 -15.31 35.48 11.98
C THR A 51 -15.64 34.06 11.55
N GLU A 52 -15.79 33.18 12.53
CA GLU A 52 -16.28 31.80 12.44
C GLU A 52 -17.66 31.70 11.75
N PRO A 53 -17.88 30.68 10.92
CA PRO A 53 -19.18 30.05 10.79
C PRO A 53 -19.13 28.63 11.37
N LEU A 54 -19.53 28.52 12.64
CA LEU A 54 -20.05 27.32 13.29
C LEU A 54 -21.30 26.84 12.52
N ALA A 55 -21.14 26.17 11.39
CA ALA A 55 -22.25 25.59 10.63
C ALA A 55 -21.82 24.44 9.70
N ARG A 56 -21.37 23.32 10.28
CA ARG A 56 -21.57 21.99 9.68
C ARG A 56 -21.94 21.04 10.82
N LEU A 57 -23.21 21.02 11.21
CA LEU A 57 -24.17 20.00 10.76
C LEU A 57 -23.60 18.59 10.92
N SER A 58 -23.84 18.06 12.11
CA SER A 58 -24.27 16.69 12.41
C SER A 58 -24.30 15.76 11.19
N GLN A 59 -23.20 15.03 11.00
CA GLN A 59 -23.15 13.90 10.09
C GLN A 59 -23.67 12.68 10.88
N PRO A 60 -24.81 12.06 10.50
CA PRO A 60 -25.29 10.86 11.17
C PRO A 60 -24.27 9.73 10.97
N ALA A 61 -23.94 9.06 12.07
CA ALA A 61 -23.06 7.90 12.07
C ALA A 61 -23.65 6.81 11.17
N PRO A 62 -22.90 6.27 10.20
CA PRO A 62 -23.32 5.06 9.51
C PRO A 62 -23.29 3.90 10.50
N THR A 63 -24.46 3.43 10.93
CA THR A 63 -24.62 2.13 11.58
C THR A 63 -24.22 1.05 10.57
N GLN A 64 -22.95 0.67 10.58
CA GLN A 64 -22.48 -0.51 9.86
C GLN A 64 -22.90 -1.74 10.67
N ALA A 65 -23.83 -2.50 10.11
CA ALA A 65 -24.09 -3.85 10.57
C ALA A 65 -22.81 -4.70 10.40
N PRO A 66 -22.45 -5.54 11.40
CA PRO A 66 -21.31 -6.43 11.28
C PRO A 66 -21.54 -7.42 10.13
N PRO A 67 -20.59 -7.61 9.20
CA PRO A 67 -20.65 -8.73 8.28
C PRO A 67 -20.53 -10.02 9.10
N ALA A 68 -21.53 -10.88 8.99
CA ALA A 68 -21.47 -12.23 9.50
C ALA A 68 -20.29 -12.93 8.81
N SER A 69 -19.22 -13.17 9.58
CA SER A 69 -18.13 -14.07 9.20
C SER A 69 -18.71 -15.44 8.94
N ALA A 70 -18.82 -15.81 7.66
CA ALA A 70 -18.90 -17.20 7.27
C ALA A 70 -17.53 -17.83 7.59
N ALA A 71 -17.44 -18.48 8.74
CA ALA A 71 -16.34 -19.35 9.09
C ALA A 71 -16.36 -20.55 8.12
N SER A 72 -15.55 -20.48 7.06
CA SER A 72 -15.17 -21.69 6.34
C SER A 72 -14.14 -22.43 7.20
N ALA A 73 -14.64 -23.42 7.94
CA ALA A 73 -13.81 -24.49 8.48
C ALA A 73 -13.24 -25.28 7.31
N LEU A 74 -12.01 -24.96 6.92
CA LEU A 74 -11.17 -25.84 6.11
C LEU A 74 -10.37 -26.72 7.08
N ASP A 75 -10.71 -28.00 7.05
CA ASP A 75 -9.98 -29.11 7.65
C ASP A 75 -8.47 -29.02 7.31
N PRO A 76 -7.58 -29.04 8.30
CA PRO A 76 -6.14 -29.18 8.04
C PRO A 76 -5.83 -30.63 7.64
N PRO A 77 -5.19 -30.89 6.48
CA PRO A 77 -4.71 -32.23 6.18
C PRO A 77 -3.65 -32.66 7.19
N ALA A 78 -3.91 -33.81 7.81
CA ALA A 78 -3.06 -34.46 8.77
C ALA A 78 -1.63 -34.66 8.24
N ALA A 79 -0.70 -34.13 9.03
CA ALA A 79 0.63 -34.64 9.34
C ALA A 79 1.24 -35.69 8.38
N LEU A 80 2.23 -35.26 7.61
CA LEU A 80 3.41 -36.09 7.39
C LEU A 80 4.60 -35.44 8.10
N ALA A 81 4.93 -36.03 9.23
CA ALA A 81 6.13 -35.76 10.01
C ALA A 81 7.36 -36.02 9.14
N SER A 82 8.12 -34.96 8.86
CA SER A 82 9.50 -35.07 8.39
C SER A 82 10.40 -34.59 9.51
N ALA A 83 10.94 -35.55 10.25
CA ALA A 83 12.00 -35.35 11.22
C ALA A 83 13.28 -34.98 10.46
N ALA A 84 13.60 -33.69 10.39
CA ALA A 84 14.89 -33.20 9.91
C ALA A 84 15.57 -32.41 11.03
N ALA A 85 16.59 -33.07 11.58
CA ALA A 85 17.72 -32.61 12.38
C ALA A 85 17.80 -31.10 12.67
N THR A 86 17.72 -30.80 13.97
CA THR A 86 18.03 -29.53 14.62
C THR A 86 19.53 -29.22 14.47
N ALA A 87 19.88 -28.35 13.52
CA ALA A 87 21.09 -27.54 13.63
C ALA A 87 20.74 -26.28 14.45
N PRO A 88 21.56 -25.83 15.42
CA PRO A 88 21.31 -24.60 16.17
C PRO A 88 21.63 -23.40 15.27
N MET A 89 20.75 -23.13 14.33
CA MET A 89 20.70 -21.85 13.63
C MET A 89 20.23 -20.83 14.66
N GLY A 90 21.11 -19.87 14.99
CA GLY A 90 20.80 -18.79 15.94
C GLY A 90 19.44 -18.20 15.62
N SER A 91 18.61 -18.06 16.67
CA SER A 91 17.21 -17.65 16.57
C SER A 91 17.07 -16.55 15.51
N PRO A 92 16.39 -16.81 14.38
CA PRO A 92 16.10 -15.76 13.43
C PRO A 92 15.37 -14.68 14.22
N LYS A 93 15.84 -13.43 14.13
CA LYS A 93 15.09 -12.29 14.67
C LYS A 93 13.69 -12.40 14.08
N GLN A 94 12.72 -12.78 14.93
CA GLN A 94 11.36 -13.02 14.50
C GLN A 94 10.87 -11.75 13.82
N ALA A 95 10.44 -11.87 12.58
CA ALA A 95 9.89 -10.75 11.84
C ALA A 95 8.67 -10.25 12.63
N SER A 96 8.60 -8.95 12.86
CA SER A 96 7.48 -8.33 13.54
C SER A 96 7.05 -7.09 12.79
N TRP A 97 5.78 -6.74 12.90
CA TRP A 97 5.19 -5.56 12.30
C TRP A 97 4.70 -4.59 13.37
N PRO A 98 4.89 -3.28 13.19
CA PRO A 98 4.36 -2.28 14.12
C PRO A 98 2.85 -2.11 13.92
N CYS A 99 2.08 -2.23 15.00
CA CYS A 99 0.65 -2.03 14.97
C CYS A 99 0.32 -0.56 14.66
N PRO A 100 -0.43 -0.24 13.58
CA PRO A 100 -0.70 1.14 13.21
C PRO A 100 -1.67 1.85 14.17
N ARG A 101 -2.34 1.09 15.05
CA ARG A 101 -3.33 1.62 16.00
C ARG A 101 -2.70 1.96 17.35
N CYS A 102 -1.84 1.10 17.90
CA CYS A 102 -1.25 1.29 19.23
C CYS A 102 0.29 1.33 19.25
N GLY A 103 0.96 1.02 18.14
CA GLY A 103 2.43 1.04 18.03
C GLY A 103 3.15 -0.20 18.60
N ALA A 104 2.43 -1.20 19.09
CA ALA A 104 3.03 -2.44 19.59
C ALA A 104 3.69 -3.26 18.47
N GLN A 105 4.78 -3.97 18.76
CA GLN A 105 5.37 -4.93 17.81
C GLN A 105 4.64 -6.27 17.88
N VAL A 106 4.00 -6.64 16.78
CA VAL A 106 3.23 -7.87 16.66
C VAL A 106 4.03 -8.86 15.81
N PRO A 107 4.16 -10.14 16.22
CA PRO A 107 4.83 -11.16 15.41
C PRO A 107 4.13 -11.35 14.05
N LEU A 108 4.89 -11.66 13.01
CA LEU A 108 4.37 -11.82 11.65
C LEU A 108 3.37 -13.00 11.52
N GLU A 109 3.38 -13.92 12.48
CA GLU A 109 2.48 -15.08 12.54
C GLU A 109 1.06 -14.70 13.02
N LEU A 110 0.86 -13.49 13.54
CA LEU A 110 -0.43 -12.99 13.98
C LEU A 110 -1.00 -11.96 12.99
N ASP A 111 -2.21 -12.23 12.50
CA ASP A 111 -2.96 -11.33 11.62
C ASP A 111 -3.63 -10.16 12.37
N ALA A 112 -3.63 -10.22 13.70
CA ALA A 112 -4.23 -9.21 14.57
C ALA A 112 -3.33 -8.90 15.78
N CYS A 113 -3.30 -7.62 16.14
CA CYS A 113 -2.59 -7.14 17.32
C CYS A 113 -3.25 -7.68 18.59
N THR A 114 -2.48 -8.36 19.43
CA THR A 114 -2.95 -8.90 20.71
C THR A 114 -3.35 -7.82 21.71
N ASP A 115 -2.79 -6.60 21.58
CA ASP A 115 -3.04 -5.51 22.53
C ASP A 115 -4.31 -4.72 22.23
N CYS A 116 -4.67 -4.56 20.95
CA CYS A 116 -5.80 -3.71 20.55
C CYS A 116 -6.78 -4.33 19.55
N GLY A 117 -6.52 -5.56 19.10
CA GLY A 117 -7.36 -6.30 18.13
C GLY A 117 -7.31 -5.77 16.70
N ALA A 118 -6.46 -4.80 16.37
CA ALA A 118 -6.35 -4.28 15.01
C ALA A 118 -5.69 -5.31 14.08
N SER A 119 -6.24 -5.53 12.89
CA SER A 119 -5.63 -6.40 11.89
C SER A 119 -4.38 -5.78 11.27
N PHE A 120 -3.46 -6.61 10.79
CA PHE A 120 -2.20 -6.21 10.14
C PHE A 120 -2.39 -5.11 9.07
N LEU A 121 -3.54 -5.11 8.41
CA LEU A 121 -3.88 -4.19 7.32
C LEU A 121 -5.02 -3.21 7.65
N ALA A 122 -5.40 -3.08 8.92
CA ALA A 122 -6.47 -2.15 9.32
C ALA A 122 -6.20 -0.69 8.91
N GLY A 123 -4.93 -0.30 8.75
CA GLY A 123 -4.52 1.01 8.26
C GLY A 123 -4.38 1.11 6.73
N ALA A 124 -4.22 -0.01 6.03
CA ALA A 124 -3.93 -0.04 4.59
C ALA A 124 -5.20 0.12 3.73
N THR A 125 -6.37 -0.25 4.24
CA THR A 125 -7.60 -0.31 3.44
C THR A 125 -8.27 1.03 3.17
N ALA A 126 -7.84 2.13 3.82
CA ALA A 126 -8.62 3.38 3.77
C ALA A 126 -7.94 4.58 3.08
N ARG A 127 -6.61 4.66 2.97
CA ARG A 127 -5.96 5.94 2.62
C ARG A 127 -4.68 5.90 1.79
N THR A 128 -4.31 4.80 1.14
CA THR A 128 -3.41 4.93 -0.02
C THR A 128 -4.23 5.44 -1.21
N SER A 129 -4.62 6.72 -1.14
CA SER A 129 -5.06 7.47 -2.31
C SER A 129 -3.82 7.62 -3.19
N THR A 130 -3.62 6.64 -4.06
CA THR A 130 -2.65 6.70 -5.12
C THR A 130 -3.17 7.73 -6.11
N LYS A 131 -2.82 9.00 -5.87
CA LYS A 131 -3.06 10.10 -6.82
C LYS A 131 -2.18 9.82 -8.05
N LEU A 132 -2.70 9.02 -8.98
CA LEU A 132 -2.04 8.85 -10.27
C LEU A 132 -2.29 10.13 -11.08
N PRO A 133 -1.23 10.82 -11.55
CA PRO A 133 -1.34 12.12 -12.20
C PRO A 133 -2.19 12.11 -13.48
N VAL A 134 -2.45 10.93 -14.04
CA VAL A 134 -3.26 10.75 -15.26
C VAL A 134 -4.70 10.27 -14.94
N VAL A 135 -4.92 9.60 -13.80
CA VAL A 135 -6.19 8.90 -13.51
C VAL A 135 -7.02 9.62 -12.43
N GLY A 136 -6.42 10.55 -11.68
CA GLY A 136 -7.09 11.20 -10.56
C GLY A 136 -7.22 10.29 -9.34
N ASP A 137 -8.00 10.71 -8.35
CA ASP A 137 -8.16 10.00 -7.07
C ASP A 137 -9.12 8.80 -7.22
N ILE A 138 -8.55 7.61 -7.46
CA ILE A 138 -9.30 6.35 -7.62
C ILE A 138 -9.99 5.93 -6.30
N GLY A 139 -9.51 6.46 -5.16
CA GLY A 139 -10.09 6.22 -3.84
C GLY A 139 -11.51 6.78 -3.70
N ARG A 140 -11.87 7.79 -4.51
CA ARG A 140 -13.21 8.39 -4.51
C ARG A 140 -14.18 7.84 -5.56
N MET A 141 -13.75 6.91 -6.40
CA MET A 141 -14.64 6.30 -7.39
C MET A 141 -15.69 5.46 -6.68
N SER A 142 -16.96 5.84 -6.83
CA SER A 142 -18.09 5.13 -6.22
C SER A 142 -18.11 3.67 -6.68
N GLN A 143 -18.60 2.77 -5.83
CA GLN A 143 -18.65 1.33 -6.12
C GLN A 143 -19.38 1.03 -7.44
N GLY A 144 -20.41 1.83 -7.78
CA GLY A 144 -21.11 1.74 -9.07
C GLY A 144 -20.25 2.14 -10.28
N GLN A 145 -19.39 3.15 -10.14
CA GLN A 145 -18.51 3.58 -11.23
C GLN A 145 -17.40 2.55 -11.50
N ARG A 146 -16.91 1.87 -10.45
CA ARG A 146 -15.99 0.73 -10.60
C ARG A 146 -16.64 -0.43 -11.34
N LEU A 147 -17.89 -0.72 -11.05
CA LEU A 147 -18.65 -1.79 -11.70
C LEU A 147 -18.90 -1.47 -13.18
N MET A 148 -19.26 -0.23 -13.50
CA MET A 148 -19.38 0.26 -14.89
C MET A 148 -18.08 0.14 -15.68
N MET A 149 -16.94 0.52 -15.09
CA MET A 149 -15.62 0.35 -15.72
C MET A 149 -15.30 -1.13 -15.98
N GLY A 150 -15.59 -2.01 -15.01
CA GLY A 150 -15.39 -3.45 -15.16
C GLY A 150 -16.23 -4.05 -16.30
N VAL A 151 -17.51 -3.68 -16.38
CA VAL A 151 -18.41 -4.14 -17.45
C VAL A 151 -17.95 -3.61 -18.81
N GLY A 152 -17.59 -2.32 -18.89
CA GLY A 152 -17.09 -1.74 -20.14
C GLY A 152 -15.83 -2.44 -20.65
N ALA A 153 -14.87 -2.70 -19.77
CA ALA A 153 -13.66 -3.44 -20.14
C ALA A 153 -13.96 -4.87 -20.62
N ALA A 154 -14.86 -5.58 -19.94
CA ALA A 154 -15.27 -6.94 -20.34
C ALA A 154 -15.93 -6.97 -21.72
N VAL A 155 -16.79 -6.00 -22.03
CA VAL A 155 -17.45 -5.87 -23.34
C VAL A 155 -16.43 -5.63 -24.46
N VAL A 156 -15.47 -4.73 -24.24
CA VAL A 156 -14.41 -4.45 -25.23
C VAL A 156 -13.56 -5.70 -25.49
N ILE A 157 -13.17 -6.41 -24.43
CA ILE A 157 -12.38 -7.65 -24.55
C ILE A 157 -13.18 -8.73 -25.32
N MET A 158 -14.46 -8.91 -25.00
CA MET A 158 -15.34 -9.83 -25.73
C MET A 158 -15.45 -9.46 -27.22
N MET A 159 -15.62 -8.18 -27.53
CA MET A 159 -15.71 -7.71 -28.92
C MET A 159 -14.42 -8.00 -29.69
N VAL A 160 -13.25 -7.70 -29.11
CA VAL A 160 -11.95 -8.00 -29.73
C VAL A 160 -11.78 -9.51 -29.93
N PHE A 161 -12.16 -10.31 -28.95
CA PHE A 161 -12.10 -11.77 -29.05
C PHE A 161 -12.93 -12.31 -30.22
N PHE A 162 -14.17 -11.84 -30.38
CA PHE A 162 -15.02 -12.24 -31.51
C PHE A 162 -14.40 -11.89 -32.86
N VAL A 163 -13.83 -10.69 -33.01
CA VAL A 163 -13.15 -10.28 -34.24
C VAL A 163 -11.97 -11.19 -34.57
N VAL A 164 -11.17 -11.57 -33.56
CA VAL A 164 -10.03 -12.48 -33.75
C VAL A 164 -10.49 -13.87 -34.18
N VAL A 165 -11.58 -14.39 -33.59
CA VAL A 165 -12.15 -15.70 -33.94
C VAL A 165 -12.69 -15.71 -35.37
N GLU A 166 -13.37 -14.65 -35.79
CA GLU A 166 -13.84 -14.49 -37.18
C GLU A 166 -12.67 -14.49 -38.17
N ILE A 167 -11.63 -13.69 -37.89
CA ILE A 167 -10.44 -13.63 -38.76
C ILE A 167 -9.78 -15.00 -38.84
N ALA A 168 -9.60 -15.70 -37.71
CA ALA A 168 -9.04 -17.04 -37.70
C ALA A 168 -9.88 -18.03 -38.54
N SER A 169 -11.21 -17.96 -38.41
CA SER A 169 -12.14 -18.83 -39.14
C SER A 169 -12.12 -18.61 -40.67
N HIS A 170 -11.71 -17.43 -41.14
CA HIS A 170 -11.52 -17.17 -42.57
C HIS A 170 -10.17 -17.63 -43.11
N VAL A 171 -9.17 -17.81 -42.24
CA VAL A 171 -7.81 -18.16 -42.63
C VAL A 171 -7.59 -19.67 -42.67
N PHE A 172 -8.31 -20.42 -41.82
CA PHE A 172 -8.21 -21.88 -41.68
C PHE A 172 -9.41 -22.59 -42.30
#